data_AF-A0AAW2VGL9-F1
#
_entry.id   AF-A0AAW2VGL9-F1
#
_cell.length_a   1.000
_cell.length_b   1.000
_cell.length_c   1.000
_cell.angle_alpha   90.00
_cell.angle_beta   90.00
_cell.angle_gamma   90.00
#
_symmetry.space_group_name_H-M   'P 1'
#
loop_
_entity.id
_entity.type
_entity.pdbx_description
1 polymer ?
#
loop_
_entity_poly.entity_id
_entity_poly.type
_entity_poly.pdbx_seq_one_letter_code
_entity_poly.pdbx_strand_id
1 'polypeptide(L)'
;MGTCRPSRWKKHDRCKVDLQDKIQDGSIHKHKARLVVKGYSQQPGVDFTKIFAPVARMETIRIVLSISPQVGFPVYQLNVKSIFINGELGEEVYMEQPTGYIVTIRKEEKVYRLRKALYGLKQAPRAWNSKIDGYF
;
A
#
# COMPACT_ATOMS: atom_id res chain seq x y z
N MET A 1 3.19 19.70 -12.06
CA MET A 1 1.86 20.34 -12.04
C MET A 1 1.08 19.79 -10.84
N GLY A 2 0.82 20.61 -9.82
CA GLY A 2 0.15 20.16 -8.58
C GLY A 2 -1.31 20.61 -8.60
N THR A 3 -2.24 19.66 -8.57
CA THR A 3 -3.69 19.88 -8.60
C THR A 3 -4.18 20.41 -7.24
N CYS A 4 -5.00 21.46 -7.27
CA CYS A 4 -5.74 21.94 -6.10
C CYS A 4 -6.74 20.88 -5.62
N ARG A 5 -7.13 20.96 -4.34
CA ARG A 5 -8.07 20.03 -3.69
C ARG A 5 -9.40 19.98 -4.47
N PRO A 6 -9.87 18.82 -4.95
CA PRO A 6 -11.16 18.75 -5.61
C PRO A 6 -12.29 18.99 -4.60
N SER A 7 -13.33 19.74 -5.00
CA SER A 7 -14.46 20.17 -4.14
C SER A 7 -15.21 19.03 -3.43
N ARG A 8 -15.03 17.79 -3.90
CA ARG A 8 -15.65 16.57 -3.35
C ARG A 8 -14.89 15.96 -2.15
N TRP A 9 -13.68 16.42 -1.85
CA TRP A 9 -12.81 15.79 -0.84
C TRP A 9 -12.89 16.49 0.52
N LYS A 10 -13.47 15.83 1.53
CA LYS A 10 -13.37 16.23 2.95
C LYS A 10 -12.05 15.73 3.55
N LYS A 11 -11.44 16.52 4.45
CA LYS A 11 -10.15 16.24 5.15
C LYS A 11 -10.09 14.83 5.74
N HIS A 12 -9.58 13.84 5.00
CA HIS A 12 -9.58 12.47 5.52
C HIS A 12 -8.22 11.77 5.54
N ASP A 13 -7.33 11.96 4.58
CA ASP A 13 -6.09 11.16 4.58
C ASP A 13 -4.89 11.87 5.18
N ARG A 14 -4.82 11.87 6.52
CA ARG A 14 -3.59 12.21 7.24
C ARG A 14 -2.54 11.11 7.00
N CYS A 15 -1.34 11.41 6.56
CA CYS A 15 -0.26 10.42 6.51
C CYS A 15 0.43 10.27 7.88
N LYS A 16 1.03 9.10 8.14
CA LYS A 16 2.02 8.94 9.21
C LYS A 16 3.38 8.73 8.57
N VAL A 17 4.39 9.44 9.08
CA VAL A 17 5.80 9.16 8.79
C VAL A 17 6.41 8.63 10.08
N ASP A 18 6.76 7.35 10.09
CA ASP A 18 7.54 6.78 11.19
C ASP A 18 9.02 6.99 10.89
N LEU A 19 9.70 7.69 11.80
CA LEU A 19 11.13 8.01 11.72
C LEU A 19 11.86 7.30 12.85
N GLN A 20 12.92 6.57 12.49
CA GLN A 20 14.00 6.02 13.34
C GLN A 20 13.92 4.52 13.68
N ASP A 21 14.97 3.77 13.30
CA ASP A 21 15.37 2.54 13.99
C ASP A 21 16.38 2.91 15.08
N LYS A 22 16.06 2.63 16.34
CA LYS A 22 16.95 2.87 17.50
C LYS A 22 17.56 1.56 18.01
N ILE A 23 18.81 1.62 18.47
CA ILE A 23 19.51 0.55 19.20
C ILE A 23 19.01 0.54 20.66
N GLN A 24 19.25 -0.54 21.41
CA GLN A 24 18.90 -0.64 22.83
C GLN A 24 19.43 0.53 23.68
N ASP A 25 20.59 1.09 23.30
CA ASP A 25 21.22 2.25 23.96
C ASP A 25 20.61 3.61 23.57
N GLY A 26 19.53 3.62 22.78
CA GLY A 26 18.84 4.85 22.34
C GLY A 26 19.49 5.58 21.17
N SER A 27 20.67 5.15 20.71
CA SER A 27 21.33 5.69 19.52
C SER A 27 20.59 5.32 18.23
N ILE A 28 20.56 6.25 17.27
CA ILE A 28 19.90 6.02 15.97
C ILE A 28 20.80 5.10 15.14
N HIS A 29 20.36 3.87 14.88
CA HIS A 29 21.07 2.95 13.99
C HIS A 29 20.89 3.37 12.53
N LYS A 30 19.66 3.73 12.16
CA LYS A 30 19.30 4.01 10.77
C LYS A 30 18.15 4.99 10.65
N HIS A 31 18.32 5.96 9.76
CA HIS A 31 17.25 6.85 9.31
C HIS A 31 16.35 6.07 8.33
N LYS A 32 15.20 5.60 8.82
CA LYS A 32 14.12 5.05 7.98
C LYS A 32 12.91 5.96 8.11
N ALA A 33 12.29 6.27 6.98
CA ALA A 33 10.99 6.91 6.90
C ALA A 33 10.02 5.95 6.20
N ARG A 34 8.86 5.70 6.80
CA ARG A 34 7.78 4.95 6.14
C ARG A 34 6.59 5.85 5.92
N LEU A 35 6.19 5.99 4.65
CA LEU A 35 4.95 6.66 4.30
C LEU A 35 3.81 5.63 4.33
N VAL A 36 2.86 5.84 5.24
CA VAL A 36 1.70 4.97 5.41
C VAL A 36 0.42 5.78 5.25
N VAL A 37 -0.50 5.25 4.45
CA VAL A 37 -1.84 5.82 4.28
C VAL A 37 -2.74 5.33 5.42
N LYS A 38 -3.60 6.21 5.92
CA LYS A 38 -4.59 5.85 6.94
C LYS A 38 -5.82 5.23 6.29
N GLY A 39 -5.78 3.93 5.98
CA GLY A 39 -6.92 3.26 5.35
C GLY A 39 -8.25 3.44 6.05
N TYR A 40 -8.25 3.58 7.38
CA TYR A 40 -9.48 3.77 8.15
C TYR A 40 -10.24 5.06 7.80
N SER A 41 -9.57 6.09 7.27
CA SER A 41 -10.22 7.33 6.85
C SER A 41 -10.82 7.26 5.45
N GLN A 42 -10.53 6.20 4.68
CA GLN A 42 -11.07 6.03 3.34
C GLN A 42 -12.56 5.64 3.35
N GLN A 43 -13.32 6.30 2.49
CA GLN A 43 -14.76 6.12 2.31
C GLN A 43 -15.09 5.24 1.10
N PRO A 44 -15.92 4.19 1.27
CA PRO A 44 -16.43 3.41 0.14
C PRO A 44 -17.20 4.29 -0.86
N GLY A 45 -17.00 4.05 -2.16
CA GLY A 45 -17.67 4.80 -3.23
C GLY A 45 -17.09 6.19 -3.51
N VAL A 46 -16.14 6.65 -2.69
CA VAL A 46 -15.36 7.87 -2.93
C VAL A 46 -13.90 7.49 -3.22
N ASP A 47 -13.24 6.82 -2.29
CA ASP A 47 -11.80 6.52 -2.36
C ASP A 47 -11.50 5.13 -2.94
N PHE A 48 -12.48 4.23 -2.88
CA PHE A 48 -12.38 2.89 -3.44
C PHE A 48 -13.76 2.31 -3.74
N THR A 49 -13.84 1.43 -4.74
CA THR A 49 -15.09 0.72 -5.08
C THR A 49 -15.07 -0.75 -4.66
N LYS A 50 -13.93 -1.44 -4.83
CA LYS A 50 -13.78 -2.85 -4.41
C LYS A 50 -12.44 -3.06 -3.74
N ILE A 51 -12.44 -3.85 -2.67
CA ILE A 51 -11.26 -4.11 -1.81
C ILE A 51 -10.79 -5.57 -1.83
N PHE A 52 -11.64 -6.49 -2.29
CA PHE A 52 -11.38 -7.92 -2.18
C PHE A 52 -10.25 -8.36 -3.11
N ALA A 53 -9.34 -9.15 -2.55
CA ALA A 53 -8.34 -9.93 -3.25
C ALA A 53 -8.49 -11.39 -2.83
N PRO A 54 -8.32 -12.37 -3.73
CA PRO A 54 -8.33 -13.77 -3.37
C PRO A 54 -7.17 -14.07 -2.41
N VAL A 55 -7.44 -14.85 -1.37
CA VAL A 55 -6.42 -15.36 -0.45
C VAL A 55 -6.51 -16.87 -0.47
N ALA A 56 -5.43 -17.52 -0.89
CA ALA A 56 -5.34 -18.97 -0.85
C ALA A 56 -5.43 -19.46 0.60
N ARG A 57 -6.30 -20.44 0.85
CA ARG A 57 -6.40 -21.05 2.17
C ARG A 57 -5.18 -21.92 2.46
N MET A 58 -4.78 -21.94 3.73
CA MET A 58 -3.62 -22.73 4.15
C MET A 58 -3.88 -24.23 3.98
N GLU A 59 -5.13 -24.69 4.15
CA GLU A 59 -5.48 -26.10 3.90
C GLU A 59 -5.21 -26.48 2.44
N THR A 60 -5.63 -25.65 1.48
CA THR A 60 -5.39 -25.87 0.05
C THR A 60 -3.89 -25.90 -0.26
N ILE A 61 -3.13 -24.94 0.27
CA ILE A 61 -1.68 -24.90 0.07
C ILE A 61 -1.01 -26.18 0.60
N ARG A 62 -1.40 -26.64 1.81
CA ARG A 62 -0.86 -27.89 2.40
C ARG A 62 -1.17 -29.12 1.55
N ILE A 63 -2.40 -29.23 1.04
CA ILE A 63 -2.80 -30.34 0.18
C ILE A 63 -1.96 -30.34 -1.10
N VAL A 64 -1.84 -29.19 -1.78
CA VAL A 64 -1.01 -29.08 -2.99
C VAL A 64 0.44 -29.48 -2.71
N LEU A 65 1.02 -29.00 -1.61
CA LEU A 65 2.39 -29.36 -1.22
C LEU A 65 2.55 -30.85 -0.88
N SER A 66 1.55 -31.50 -0.29
CA SER A 66 1.60 -32.95 0.00
C SER A 66 1.50 -33.84 -1.25
N ILE A 67 0.82 -33.35 -2.29
CA ILE A 67 0.65 -34.07 -3.56
C ILE A 67 1.86 -33.84 -4.47
N SER A 68 2.46 -32.64 -4.43
CA SER A 68 3.59 -32.25 -5.28
C SER A 68 4.70 -33.30 -5.39
N PRO A 69 5.25 -33.88 -4.30
CA PRO A 69 6.31 -34.88 -4.39
C PRO A 69 5.85 -36.22 -4.98
N GLN A 70 4.56 -36.57 -4.85
CA GLN A 70 4.01 -37.82 -5.38
C GLN A 70 3.86 -37.77 -6.91
N VAL A 71 3.56 -36.58 -7.44
CA VAL A 71 3.36 -36.33 -8.87
C VAL A 71 4.64 -35.82 -9.55
N GLY A 72 5.67 -35.46 -8.77
CA GLY A 72 6.92 -34.91 -9.28
C GLY A 72 6.81 -33.44 -9.72
N PHE A 73 5.86 -32.69 -9.18
CA PHE A 73 5.72 -31.26 -9.49
C PHE A 73 6.78 -30.43 -8.75
N PRO A 74 7.58 -29.61 -9.47
CA PRO A 74 8.51 -28.70 -8.82
C PRO A 74 7.77 -27.54 -8.14
N VAL A 75 8.16 -27.22 -6.91
CA VAL A 75 7.59 -26.12 -6.13
C VAL A 75 8.60 -24.99 -6.01
N TYR A 76 8.17 -23.78 -6.35
CA TYR A 76 8.98 -22.56 -6.21
C TYR A 76 8.28 -21.59 -5.27
N GLN A 77 9.04 -20.96 -4.36
CA GLN A 77 8.55 -19.92 -3.48
C GLN A 77 9.11 -18.56 -3.92
N LEU A 78 8.20 -17.59 -4.12
CA LEU A 78 8.58 -16.22 -4.45
C LEU A 78 8.30 -15.29 -3.27
N ASN A 79 9.33 -14.61 -2.78
CA ASN A 79 9.21 -13.55 -1.78
C ASN A 79 9.42 -12.19 -2.44
N VAL A 80 8.34 -11.50 -2.76
CA VAL A 80 8.40 -10.19 -3.42
C VAL A 80 8.54 -9.08 -2.38
N LYS A 81 9.59 -8.27 -2.51
CA LYS A 81 9.77 -7.07 -1.69
C LYS A 81 8.85 -5.95 -2.17
N SER A 82 8.27 -5.21 -1.23
CA SER A 82 7.46 -4.00 -1.51
C SER A 82 6.28 -4.23 -2.46
N ILE A 83 5.56 -5.34 -2.30
CA ILE A 83 4.45 -5.78 -3.16
C ILE A 83 3.46 -4.66 -3.53
N PHE A 84 3.04 -3.83 -2.58
CA PHE A 84 2.02 -2.82 -2.85
C PHE A 84 2.51 -1.71 -3.76
N ILE A 85 3.78 -1.31 -3.68
CA ILE A 85 4.35 -0.24 -4.54
C ILE A 85 4.37 -0.67 -6.01
N ASN A 86 4.36 -1.97 -6.28
CA ASN A 86 4.28 -2.49 -7.64
C ASN A 86 2.85 -2.50 -8.18
N GLY A 87 1.84 -2.56 -7.29
CA GLY A 87 0.42 -2.51 -7.63
C GLY A 87 0.01 -1.14 -8.18
N GLU A 88 -0.73 -1.15 -9.28
CA GLU A 88 -1.29 0.06 -9.89
C GLU A 88 -2.68 0.34 -9.33
N LEU A 89 -2.94 1.61 -9.01
CA LEU A 89 -4.25 2.04 -8.53
C LEU A 89 -5.15 2.34 -9.72
N GLY A 90 -6.28 1.64 -9.80
CA GLY A 90 -7.34 1.97 -10.76
C GLY A 90 -8.16 3.18 -10.33
N GLU A 91 -8.28 3.42 -9.02
CA GLU A 91 -8.97 4.58 -8.46
C GLU A 91 -8.04 5.78 -8.26
N GLU A 92 -8.58 7.00 -8.39
CA GLU A 92 -7.83 8.22 -8.07
C GLU A 92 -7.84 8.46 -6.56
N VAL A 93 -6.72 8.15 -5.91
CA VAL A 93 -6.54 8.38 -4.46
C VAL A 93 -5.63 9.57 -4.22
N TYR A 94 -6.04 10.45 -3.30
CA TYR A 94 -5.26 11.60 -2.87
C TYR A 94 -4.96 11.49 -1.38
N MET A 95 -3.76 11.90 -0.98
CA MET A 95 -3.33 11.96 0.41
C MET A 95 -2.88 13.37 0.80
N GLU A 96 -3.03 13.74 2.06
CA GLU A 96 -2.49 15.00 2.56
C GLU A 96 -0.95 14.95 2.60
N GLN A 97 -0.32 16.14 2.65
CA GLN A 97 1.12 16.22 2.80
C GLN A 97 1.56 15.61 4.14
N PRO A 98 2.64 14.80 4.16
CA PRO A 98 3.12 14.22 5.39
C PRO A 98 3.68 15.30 6.32
N THR A 99 3.44 15.12 7.63
CA THR A 99 3.95 16.02 8.68
C THR A 99 5.48 16.08 8.61
N GLY A 100 6.04 17.30 8.51
CA GLY A 100 7.48 17.52 8.34
C GLY A 100 7.94 17.73 6.89
N TYR A 101 7.05 17.55 5.90
CA TYR A 101 7.29 17.87 4.49
C TYR A 101 6.19 18.78 3.94
N ILE A 102 5.68 19.72 4.75
CA ILE A 102 4.74 20.72 4.26
C ILE A 102 5.53 21.72 3.41
N VAL A 103 5.27 21.75 2.11
CA VAL A 103 5.95 22.67 1.20
C VAL A 103 5.56 24.11 1.58
N THR A 104 6.60 24.91 1.81
CA THR A 104 6.63 26.31 2.25
C THR A 104 5.43 27.16 1.81
N ILE A 105 4.86 27.91 2.77
CA ILE A 105 4.00 29.11 2.67
C ILE A 105 3.20 29.24 1.35
N ARG A 106 1.86 29.15 1.47
CA ARG A 106 0.85 29.23 0.37
C ARG A 106 0.59 27.94 -0.42
N LYS A 107 1.10 26.77 0.00
CA LYS A 107 0.81 25.46 -0.63
C LYS A 107 0.38 24.37 0.34
N GLU A 108 -0.03 24.75 1.55
CA GLU A 108 -0.41 23.83 2.63
C GLU A 108 -1.64 22.99 2.27
N GLU A 109 -2.54 23.52 1.43
CA GLU A 109 -3.75 22.81 0.99
C GLU A 109 -3.52 21.84 -0.17
N LYS A 110 -2.29 21.74 -0.69
CA LYS A 110 -2.01 20.77 -1.75
C LYS A 110 -2.05 19.35 -1.20
N VAL A 111 -2.51 18.45 -2.06
CA VAL A 111 -2.59 17.01 -1.81
C VAL A 111 -1.71 16.27 -2.81
N TYR A 112 -1.21 15.11 -2.41
CA TYR A 112 -0.49 14.21 -3.31
C TYR A 112 -1.46 13.22 -3.93
N ARG A 113 -1.41 13.10 -5.26
CA ARG A 113 -2.08 12.01 -5.97
C ARG A 113 -1.20 10.77 -5.94
N LEU A 114 -1.74 9.67 -5.44
CA LEU A 114 -1.06 8.38 -5.44
C LEU A 114 -1.16 7.73 -6.82
N ARG A 115 -0.02 7.31 -7.37
CA ARG A 115 0.05 6.54 -8.63
C ARG A 115 0.21 5.04 -8.42
N LYS A 116 0.69 4.64 -7.25
CA LYS A 116 0.95 3.26 -6.86
C LYS A 116 0.28 2.97 -5.54
N ALA A 117 -0.06 1.70 -5.30
CA ALA A 117 -0.66 1.32 -4.05
C ALA A 117 0.36 1.45 -2.91
N LEU A 118 -0.09 1.99 -1.78
CA LEU A 118 0.71 2.13 -0.57
C LEU A 118 0.13 1.26 0.55
N TYR A 119 0.98 0.98 1.53
CA TYR A 119 0.54 0.31 2.74
C TYR A 119 -0.54 1.14 3.44
N GLY A 120 -1.55 0.43 3.94
CA GLY A 120 -2.70 1.03 4.61
C GLY A 120 -3.85 1.40 3.68
N LEU A 121 -3.70 1.41 2.35
CA LEU A 121 -4.88 1.51 1.46
C LEU A 121 -5.73 0.24 1.53
N LYS A 122 -7.06 0.39 1.62
CA LYS A 122 -7.98 -0.76 1.67
C LYS A 122 -7.93 -1.60 0.39
N GLN A 123 -7.66 -0.97 -0.75
CA GLN A 123 -7.58 -1.63 -2.06
C GLN A 123 -6.17 -2.11 -2.45
N ALA A 124 -5.14 -1.86 -1.64
CA ALA A 124 -3.76 -2.24 -1.98
C ALA A 124 -3.57 -3.74 -2.26
N PRO A 125 -4.17 -4.67 -1.49
CA PRO A 125 -4.06 -6.11 -1.79
C PRO A 125 -4.63 -6.46 -3.17
N ARG A 126 -5.77 -5.88 -3.54
CA ARG A 126 -6.41 -6.09 -4.84
C ARG A 126 -5.57 -5.53 -5.98
N ALA A 127 -5.02 -4.32 -5.83
CA ALA A 127 -4.13 -3.71 -6.81
C ALA A 127 -2.88 -4.58 -7.08
N TRP A 128 -2.33 -5.19 -6.03
CA TRP A 128 -1.25 -6.16 -6.17
C TRP A 128 -1.71 -7.45 -6.88
N ASN A 129 -2.85 -8.01 -6.49
CA ASN A 129 -3.37 -9.23 -7.11
C ASN A 129 -3.61 -9.04 -8.61
N SER A 130 -4.28 -7.95 -9.01
CA SER A 130 -4.47 -7.63 -10.43
C SER A 130 -3.15 -7.45 -11.18
N LYS A 131 -2.11 -6.93 -10.51
CA LYS A 131 -0.79 -6.80 -11.13
C LYS A 131 -0.12 -8.15 -11.34
N ILE A 132 -0.19 -9.07 -10.37
CA ILE A 132 0.42 -10.39 -10.49
C ILE A 132 -0.34 -11.28 -11.47
N ASP A 133 -1.67 -11.23 -11.46
CA ASP A 133 -2.53 -11.96 -12.40
C ASP A 133 -2.24 -11.58 -13.85
N GLY A 134 -1.79 -10.35 -14.12
CA GLY A 134 -1.44 -9.92 -15.48
C GLY A 134 -0.09 -10.43 -16.00
N TYR A 135 0.74 -11.07 -15.15
CA TYR A 135 2.02 -11.66 -15.57
C TYR A 135 1.91 -13.14 -15.95
N PHE A 136 0.84 -13.82 -15.51
CA PHE A 136 0.59 -15.23 -15.73
C PHE A 136 -0.61 -15.42 -16.67
#